data_AF-A0A3D1RLU1-F1
#
_entry.id   AF-A0A3D1RLU1-F1
#
_cell.length_a   1.000
_cell.length_b   1.000
_cell.length_c   1.000
_cell.angle_alpha   90.00
_cell.angle_beta   90.00
_cell.angle_gamma   90.00
#
_symmetry.space_group_name_H-M   'P 1'
#
loop_
_entity.id
_entity.type
_entity.pdbx_description
1 polymer ?
#
loop_
_entity_poly.entity_id
_entity_poly.type
_entity_poly.pdbx_seq_one_letter_code
_entity_poly.pdbx_strand_id
1 'polypeptide(L)'
;MPDYLIPWFGYLASLFLILALSTNRDLKFRWFTLCGNVSFIVYAILLPSIPVLITNTILLGINIYYLRKLYRKQESFDIIEFSGNEALAHKFLEFHEKEIAHYFPDFRKEQLHNSLNFVVLRDLVIANMFSAKVSAEGDAVVQINFTVARYRDFKVGQYIFNKEKDFLTARNIRRIVYTDVKHRGHMDYLKAMGFIHQPSNPNRWVKEIA
;
A
#
# COMPACT_ATOMS: atom_id res chain seq x y z
N MET A 1 5.02 45.02 -13.84
CA MET A 1 4.00 44.03 -14.25
C MET A 1 2.67 44.75 -14.28
N PRO A 2 1.72 44.39 -15.16
CA PRO A 2 0.41 45.03 -15.17
C PRO A 2 -0.35 44.77 -13.86
N ASP A 3 -0.88 45.82 -13.24
CA ASP A 3 -1.54 45.75 -11.92
C ASP A 3 -2.76 44.81 -11.89
N TYR A 4 -3.39 44.56 -13.05
CA TYR A 4 -4.51 43.62 -13.16
C TYR A 4 -4.12 42.15 -12.95
N LEU A 5 -2.83 41.79 -13.01
CA LEU A 5 -2.37 40.41 -12.78
C LEU A 5 -2.27 40.05 -11.30
N ILE A 6 -2.20 41.05 -10.41
CA ILE A 6 -1.93 40.84 -8.99
C ILE A 6 -3.06 40.06 -8.29
N PRO A 7 -4.36 40.37 -8.48
CA PRO A 7 -5.45 39.62 -7.85
C PRO A 7 -5.48 38.14 -8.26
N TRP A 8 -5.04 37.81 -9.47
CA TRP A 8 -5.01 36.43 -9.96
C TRP A 8 -4.07 35.54 -9.16
N PHE A 9 -2.95 36.07 -8.66
CA PHE A 9 -2.07 35.31 -7.76
C PHE A 9 -2.74 35.04 -6.41
N GLY A 10 -3.53 35.97 -5.89
CA GLY A 10 -4.32 35.77 -4.67
C GLY A 10 -5.41 34.70 -4.83
N TYR A 11 -6.13 34.71 -5.97
CA TYR A 11 -7.11 33.68 -6.30
C TYR A 11 -6.45 32.32 -6.52
N LEU A 12 -5.30 32.28 -7.19
CA LEU A 12 -4.53 31.06 -7.40
C LEU A 12 -4.04 30.47 -6.06
N ALA A 13 -3.54 31.31 -5.15
CA ALA A 13 -3.13 30.88 -3.81
C ALA A 13 -4.32 30.28 -3.03
N SER A 14 -5.48 30.93 -3.09
CA SER A 14 -6.71 30.43 -2.47
C SER A 14 -7.17 29.11 -3.07
N LEU A 15 -7.07 28.95 -4.38
CA LEU A 15 -7.38 27.69 -5.06
C LEU A 15 -6.48 26.55 -4.57
N PHE A 16 -5.17 26.78 -4.48
CA PHE A 16 -4.25 25.76 -3.97
C PHE A 16 -4.53 25.40 -2.51
N LEU A 17 -4.94 26.37 -1.67
CA LEU A 17 -5.34 26.11 -0.30
C LEU A 17 -6.58 25.19 -0.24
N ILE A 18 -7.58 25.43 -1.08
CA ILE A 18 -8.78 24.58 -1.17
C ILE A 18 -8.40 23.16 -1.63
N LEU A 19 -7.57 23.05 -2.67
CA LEU A 19 -7.10 21.76 -3.18
C LEU A 19 -6.27 20.99 -2.14
N ALA A 20 -5.47 21.70 -1.35
CA ALA A 20 -4.75 21.11 -0.22
C ALA A 20 -5.74 20.51 0.78
N LEU A 21 -6.71 21.28 1.26
CA LEU A 21 -7.67 20.82 2.27
C LEU A 21 -8.62 19.72 1.77
N SER A 22 -8.83 19.62 0.45
CA SER A 22 -9.69 18.61 -0.16
C SER A 22 -9.03 17.23 -0.26
N THR A 23 -7.71 17.11 -0.09
CA THR A 23 -6.99 15.84 -0.31
C THR A 23 -6.72 15.07 0.99
N ASN A 24 -6.93 13.75 0.96
CA ASN A 24 -6.63 12.84 2.07
C ASN A 24 -5.21 12.25 2.03
N ARG A 25 -4.38 12.66 1.05
CA ARG A 25 -3.01 12.14 0.89
C ARG A 25 -2.01 13.18 1.34
N ASP A 26 -1.25 12.88 2.39
CA ASP A 26 -0.23 13.78 2.97
C ASP A 26 0.71 14.37 1.91
N LEU A 27 1.15 13.55 0.94
CA LEU A 27 2.05 14.01 -0.11
C LEU A 27 1.40 15.08 -1.01
N LYS A 28 0.15 14.86 -1.43
CA LYS A 28 -0.60 15.82 -2.26
C LYS A 28 -0.89 17.09 -1.47
N PHE A 29 -1.26 16.96 -0.20
CA PHE A 29 -1.52 18.08 0.70
C PHE A 29 -0.29 19.01 0.78
N ARG A 30 0.90 18.42 0.95
CA ARG A 30 2.17 19.18 1.00
C ARG A 30 2.48 19.86 -0.33
N TRP A 31 2.26 19.19 -1.46
CA TRP A 31 2.48 19.80 -2.77
C TRP A 31 1.54 20.98 -3.04
N PHE A 32 0.24 20.84 -2.79
CA PHE A 32 -0.70 21.95 -2.95
C PHE A 32 -0.38 23.10 -2.01
N THR A 33 -0.05 22.81 -0.74
CA THR A 33 0.39 23.83 0.22
C THR A 33 1.66 24.55 -0.24
N LEU A 34 2.64 23.85 -0.83
CA LEU A 34 3.83 24.48 -1.40
C LEU A 34 3.49 25.45 -2.54
N CYS A 35 2.66 25.02 -3.49
CA CYS A 35 2.20 25.88 -4.59
C CYS A 35 1.42 27.10 -4.08
N GLY A 36 0.59 26.91 -3.05
CA GLY A 36 -0.12 27.99 -2.36
C GLY A 36 0.83 29.00 -1.72
N ASN A 37 1.82 28.53 -0.96
CA ASN A 37 2.82 29.40 -0.32
C ASN A 37 3.63 30.19 -1.35
N VAL A 38 4.06 29.57 -2.46
CA VAL A 38 4.75 30.28 -3.56
C VAL A 38 3.85 31.36 -4.15
N SER A 39 2.57 31.05 -4.38
CA SER A 39 1.60 32.01 -4.91
C SER A 39 1.39 33.20 -3.95
N PHE A 40 1.28 32.95 -2.64
CA PHE A 40 1.19 33.99 -1.62
C PHE A 40 2.46 34.83 -1.49
N ILE A 41 3.65 34.24 -1.63
CA ILE A 41 4.92 34.97 -1.63
C ILE A 41 4.98 35.92 -2.83
N VAL A 42 4.65 35.44 -4.03
CA VAL A 42 4.60 36.30 -5.24
C VAL A 42 3.59 37.43 -5.04
N TYR A 43 2.39 37.11 -4.55
CA TYR A 43 1.37 38.11 -4.23
C TYR A 43 1.84 39.15 -3.20
N ALA A 44 2.53 38.72 -2.14
CA ALA A 44 3.02 39.59 -1.08
C ALA A 44 4.17 40.51 -1.53
N ILE A 45 5.00 40.06 -2.47
CA ILE A 45 6.03 40.90 -3.11
C ILE A 45 5.39 41.97 -4.00
N LEU A 46 4.27 41.65 -4.67
CA LEU A 46 3.55 42.57 -5.55
C LEU A 46 2.71 43.61 -4.79
N LEU A 47 2.15 43.28 -3.61
CA LEU A 47 1.39 44.19 -2.72
C LEU A 47 2.13 44.58 -1.43
N PRO A 48 3.47 44.69 -1.49
CA PRO A 48 4.42 44.76 -0.38
C PRO A 48 3.91 44.36 1.02
N SER A 49 3.30 43.19 1.16
CA SER A 49 2.73 42.74 2.43
C SER A 49 3.76 41.93 3.22
N ILE A 50 4.55 42.63 4.04
CA ILE A 50 5.62 42.02 4.86
C ILE A 50 5.11 40.84 5.72
N PRO A 51 3.97 40.94 6.44
CA PRO A 51 3.50 39.83 7.26
C PRO A 51 3.18 38.56 6.44
N VAL A 52 2.57 38.73 5.26
CA VAL A 52 2.22 37.61 4.36
C VAL A 52 3.48 36.99 3.77
N LEU A 53 4.46 37.81 3.40
CA LEU A 53 5.74 37.36 2.86
C LEU A 53 6.50 36.49 3.87
N ILE A 54 6.66 36.96 5.11
CA ILE A 54 7.41 36.25 6.16
C ILE A 54 6.74 34.92 6.48
N THR A 55 5.42 34.94 6.76
CA THR A 55 4.68 33.74 7.16
C THR A 55 4.70 32.67 6.08
N ASN A 56 4.45 33.01 4.81
CA ASN A 56 4.45 32.05 3.72
C ASN A 56 5.85 31.54 3.37
N THR A 57 6.90 32.35 3.58
CA THR A 57 8.30 31.89 3.42
C THR A 57 8.67 30.85 4.47
N ILE A 58 8.30 31.06 5.74
CA ILE A 58 8.50 30.08 6.81
C ILE A 58 7.70 28.80 6.51
N LEU A 59 6.43 28.93 6.13
CA LEU A 59 5.58 27.79 5.77
C LEU A 59 6.13 27.02 4.57
N LEU A 60 6.70 27.70 3.57
CA LEU A 60 7.37 27.06 2.43
C LEU A 60 8.52 26.17 2.91
N GLY A 61 9.41 26.70 3.77
CA GLY A 61 10.52 25.95 4.34
C GLY A 61 10.07 24.72 5.15
N ILE A 62 9.06 24.90 6.02
CA ILE A 62 8.47 23.79 6.81
C ILE A 62 7.90 22.71 5.89
N ASN A 63 7.13 23.09 4.86
CA ASN A 63 6.54 22.13 3.94
C ASN A 63 7.61 21.40 3.12
N ILE A 64 8.69 22.05 2.69
CA ILE A 64 9.82 21.38 2.02
C ILE A 64 10.47 20.35 2.95
N TYR A 65 10.71 20.71 4.21
CA TYR A 65 11.29 19.79 5.20
C TYR A 65 10.41 18.55 5.40
N TYR A 66 9.12 18.73 5.66
CA TYR A 66 8.19 17.60 5.84
C TYR A 66 7.99 16.80 4.56
N LEU A 67 7.98 17.43 3.39
CA LEU A 67 7.89 16.75 2.12
C LEU A 67 9.11 15.82 1.92
N ARG A 68 10.32 16.33 2.17
CA ARG A 68 11.55 15.52 2.14
C ARG A 68 11.51 14.40 3.17
N LYS A 69 11.05 14.66 4.39
CA LYS A 69 10.89 13.64 5.44
C LYS A 69 9.94 12.52 4.99
N LEU A 70 8.84 12.88 4.33
CA LEU A 70 7.85 11.91 3.85
C LEU A 70 8.40 11.08 2.69
N TYR A 71 9.10 11.69 1.72
CA TYR A 71 9.77 10.96 0.65
C TYR A 71 10.89 10.04 1.14
N ARG A 72 11.55 10.39 2.25
CA ARG A 72 12.60 9.58 2.87
C ARG A 72 12.06 8.52 3.83
N LYS A 73 10.76 8.51 4.14
CA LYS A 73 10.18 7.49 5.01
C LYS A 73 10.28 6.14 4.30
N GLN A 74 11.20 5.31 4.76
CA GLN A 74 11.23 3.91 4.37
C GLN A 74 10.17 3.18 5.20
N GLU A 75 9.36 2.39 4.52
CA GLU A 75 8.36 1.55 5.16
C GLU A 75 9.06 0.30 5.67
N SER A 76 8.84 -0.03 6.95
CA SER A 76 9.33 -1.29 7.50
C SER A 76 8.35 -2.38 7.13
N PHE A 77 8.87 -3.48 6.60
CA PHE A 77 8.11 -4.69 6.37
C PHE A 77 8.71 -5.81 7.21
N ASP A 78 7.84 -6.57 7.87
CA ASP A 78 8.24 -7.70 8.71
C ASP A 78 7.28 -8.87 8.48
N ILE A 79 7.76 -10.09 8.69
CA ILE A 79 6.96 -11.32 8.64
C ILE A 79 6.83 -11.89 10.05
N ILE A 80 5.61 -12.22 10.46
CA ILE A 80 5.35 -12.97 11.70
C ILE A 80 4.55 -14.22 11.37
N GLU A 81 5.14 -15.38 11.67
CA GLU A 81 4.46 -16.66 11.55
C GLU A 81 3.49 -16.92 12.69
N PHE A 82 2.47 -17.72 12.41
CA PHE A 82 1.46 -18.09 13.40
C PHE A 82 0.88 -19.48 13.12
N SER A 83 0.38 -20.14 14.17
CA SER A 83 -0.11 -21.53 14.13
C SER A 83 -1.59 -21.65 13.74
N GLY A 84 -2.33 -20.54 13.79
CA GLY A 84 -3.76 -20.47 13.47
C GLY A 84 -4.67 -20.42 14.69
N ASN A 85 -4.10 -20.39 15.91
CA ASN A 85 -4.83 -20.31 17.19
C ASN A 85 -4.73 -18.93 17.85
N GLU A 86 -3.91 -18.04 17.30
CA GLU A 86 -3.59 -16.76 17.88
C GLU A 86 -4.81 -15.83 17.82
N ALA A 87 -5.18 -15.25 18.97
CA ALA A 87 -6.34 -14.37 19.09
C ALA A 87 -6.29 -13.19 18.10
N LEU A 88 -5.10 -12.68 17.80
CA LEU A 88 -4.91 -11.59 16.83
C LEU A 88 -5.27 -12.02 15.40
N ALA A 89 -4.89 -13.24 14.99
CA ALA A 89 -5.23 -13.76 13.67
C ALA A 89 -6.74 -13.97 13.52
N HIS A 90 -7.39 -14.53 14.55
CA HIS A 90 -8.84 -14.68 14.56
C HIS A 90 -9.58 -13.34 14.48
N LYS A 91 -9.17 -12.34 15.28
CA LYS A 91 -9.76 -11.00 15.23
C LYS A 91 -9.57 -10.33 13.88
N PHE A 92 -8.41 -10.51 13.25
CA PHE A 92 -8.15 -9.99 11.91
C PHE A 92 -9.11 -10.59 10.86
N LEU A 93 -9.28 -11.92 10.88
CA LEU A 93 -10.19 -12.63 9.98
C LEU A 93 -11.65 -12.24 10.19
N GLU A 94 -12.09 -12.11 11.44
CA GLU A 94 -13.44 -11.66 11.80
C GLU A 94 -13.70 -10.23 11.32
N PHE A 95 -12.76 -9.31 11.59
CA PHE A 95 -12.89 -7.91 11.19
C PHE A 95 -12.97 -7.74 9.65
N HIS A 96 -12.30 -8.60 8.88
CA HIS A 96 -12.25 -8.55 7.42
C HIS A 96 -13.13 -9.59 6.71
N GLU A 97 -13.99 -10.32 7.43
CA GLU A 97 -14.74 -11.47 6.92
C GLU A 97 -15.46 -11.20 5.59
N LYS A 98 -16.16 -10.06 5.50
CA LYS A 98 -16.93 -9.69 4.30
C LYS A 98 -16.06 -9.55 3.05
N GLU A 99 -14.89 -8.93 3.18
CA GLU A 99 -13.96 -8.79 2.06
C GLU A 99 -13.26 -10.12 1.76
N ILE A 100 -12.88 -10.87 2.79
CA ILE A 100 -12.27 -12.18 2.61
C ILE A 100 -13.22 -13.12 1.85
N ALA A 101 -14.50 -13.19 2.23
CA ALA A 101 -15.50 -13.99 1.53
C ALA A 101 -15.70 -13.57 0.06
N HIS A 102 -15.47 -12.29 -0.25
CA HIS A 102 -15.57 -11.79 -1.63
C HIS A 102 -14.39 -12.24 -2.51
N TYR A 103 -13.16 -12.27 -1.96
CA TYR A 103 -11.95 -12.63 -2.71
C TYR A 103 -11.60 -14.12 -2.62
N PHE A 104 -11.92 -14.75 -1.50
CA PHE A 104 -11.61 -16.15 -1.14
C PHE A 104 -12.86 -16.84 -0.57
N PRO A 105 -13.93 -17.04 -1.38
CA PRO A 105 -15.20 -17.62 -0.90
C PRO A 105 -15.06 -19.04 -0.34
N ASP A 106 -14.03 -19.76 -0.79
CA ASP A 106 -13.76 -21.15 -0.41
C ASP A 106 -12.83 -21.24 0.83
N PHE A 107 -12.35 -20.11 1.36
CA PHE A 107 -11.51 -20.08 2.56
C PHE A 107 -12.32 -20.41 3.82
N ARG A 108 -11.71 -21.20 4.72
CA ARG A 108 -12.28 -21.62 6.00
C ARG A 108 -11.19 -21.50 7.07
N LYS A 109 -11.53 -21.03 8.28
CA LYS A 109 -10.54 -20.73 9.33
C LYS A 109 -9.73 -21.98 9.74
N GLU A 110 -10.35 -23.14 9.67
CA GLU A 110 -9.76 -24.45 10.00
C GLU A 110 -8.60 -24.80 9.07
N GLN A 111 -8.55 -24.21 7.87
CA GLN A 111 -7.47 -24.40 6.91
C GLN A 111 -6.13 -23.83 7.41
N LEU A 112 -6.14 -22.90 8.37
CA LEU A 112 -4.93 -22.36 8.98
C LEU A 112 -4.13 -23.42 9.76
N HIS A 113 -4.79 -24.48 10.27
CA HIS A 113 -4.10 -25.51 11.03
C HIS A 113 -3.25 -26.40 10.12
N ASN A 114 -2.03 -26.71 10.57
CA ASN A 114 -1.05 -27.51 9.82
C ASN A 114 -0.72 -26.92 8.43
N SER A 115 -0.79 -25.59 8.32
CA SER A 115 -0.44 -24.81 7.14
C SER A 115 0.72 -23.88 7.46
N LEU A 116 1.40 -23.41 6.43
CA LEU A 116 2.30 -22.29 6.59
C LEU A 116 1.45 -21.02 6.66
N ASN A 117 1.44 -20.38 7.83
CA ASN A 117 0.76 -19.10 8.00
C ASN A 117 1.71 -18.02 8.44
N PHE A 118 1.57 -16.85 7.85
CA PHE A 118 2.24 -15.66 8.32
C PHE A 118 1.43 -14.41 8.00
N VAL A 119 1.68 -13.35 8.78
CA VAL A 119 1.23 -12.00 8.45
C VAL A 119 2.42 -11.18 7.97
N VAL A 120 2.15 -10.25 7.06
CA VAL A 120 3.11 -9.20 6.73
C VAL A 120 2.68 -7.93 7.45
N LEU A 121 3.59 -7.39 8.26
CA LEU A 121 3.44 -6.08 8.86
C LEU A 121 3.97 -5.01 7.92
N ARG A 122 3.33 -3.84 7.91
CA ARG A 122 3.84 -2.61 7.33
C ARG A 122 3.79 -1.53 8.39
N ASP A 123 4.95 -1.07 8.85
CA ASP A 123 5.10 -0.18 10.00
C ASP A 123 4.37 -0.73 11.25
N LEU A 124 4.59 -2.01 11.59
CA LEU A 124 3.98 -2.76 12.71
C LEU A 124 2.45 -2.99 12.63
N VAL A 125 1.80 -2.60 11.54
CA VAL A 125 0.38 -2.88 11.30
C VAL A 125 0.23 -4.07 10.37
N ILE A 126 -0.66 -5.02 10.67
CA ILE A 126 -0.96 -6.15 9.77
C ILE A 126 -1.50 -5.60 8.44
N ALA A 127 -0.68 -5.74 7.40
CA ALA A 127 -1.01 -5.32 6.05
C ALA A 127 -1.57 -6.47 5.21
N ASN A 128 -1.12 -7.69 5.49
CA ASN A 128 -1.54 -8.90 4.80
C ASN A 128 -1.56 -10.12 5.73
N MET A 129 -2.44 -11.06 5.44
CA MET A 129 -2.42 -12.41 5.99
C MET A 129 -2.31 -13.43 4.86
N PHE A 130 -1.32 -14.31 4.97
CA PHE A 130 -1.04 -15.39 4.04
C PHE A 130 -1.18 -16.73 4.75
N SER A 131 -1.80 -17.68 4.06
CA SER A 131 -1.81 -19.08 4.47
C SER A 131 -1.75 -19.98 3.24
N ALA A 132 -0.91 -21.02 3.31
CA ALA A 132 -0.83 -22.03 2.28
C ALA A 132 -0.58 -23.41 2.87
N LYS A 133 -1.22 -24.41 2.27
CA LYS A 133 -0.90 -25.81 2.52
C LYS A 133 0.32 -26.19 1.71
N VAL A 134 1.38 -26.60 2.38
CA VAL A 134 2.64 -26.99 1.73
C VAL A 134 2.63 -28.50 1.49
N SER A 135 2.84 -28.90 0.23
CA SER A 135 3.00 -30.31 -0.15
C SER A 135 4.43 -30.79 0.06
N ALA A 136 4.63 -32.11 0.09
CA ALA A 136 5.97 -32.71 0.18
C ALA A 136 6.90 -32.35 -1.01
N GLU A 137 6.32 -31.99 -2.16
CA GLU A 137 7.05 -31.60 -3.37
C GLU A 137 7.50 -30.13 -3.36
N GLY A 138 7.08 -29.35 -2.35
CA GLY A 138 7.39 -27.93 -2.20
C GLY A 138 6.37 -26.99 -2.84
N ASP A 139 5.19 -27.49 -3.23
CA ASP A 139 4.09 -26.63 -3.68
C ASP A 139 3.33 -26.06 -2.48
N ALA A 140 3.33 -24.74 -2.35
CA ALA A 140 2.50 -23.99 -1.42
C ALA A 140 1.16 -23.65 -2.10
N VAL A 141 0.13 -24.43 -1.81
CA VAL A 141 -1.24 -24.20 -2.30
C VAL A 141 -1.91 -23.15 -1.43
N VAL A 142 -2.14 -21.97 -1.99
CA VAL A 142 -2.64 -20.81 -1.25
C VAL A 142 -4.10 -21.02 -0.84
N GLN A 143 -4.35 -20.86 0.46
CA GLN A 143 -5.69 -20.88 1.06
C GLN A 143 -6.22 -19.45 1.22
N ILE A 144 -5.36 -18.52 1.64
CA ILE A 144 -5.66 -17.09 1.68
C ILE A 144 -4.39 -16.28 1.42
N ASN A 145 -4.52 -15.19 0.66
CA ASN A 145 -3.50 -14.14 0.54
C ASN A 145 -4.23 -12.79 0.54
N PHE A 146 -4.66 -12.35 1.72
CA PHE A 146 -5.54 -11.20 1.87
C PHE A 146 -4.75 -9.96 2.31
N THR A 147 -4.67 -8.98 1.41
CA THR A 147 -4.10 -7.65 1.70
C THR A 147 -5.23 -6.65 2.00
N VAL A 148 -5.13 -5.93 3.11
CA VAL A 148 -6.10 -4.90 3.51
C VAL A 148 -6.14 -3.79 2.44
N ALA A 149 -7.33 -3.26 2.14
CA ALA A 149 -7.58 -2.32 1.04
C ALA A 149 -6.56 -1.15 0.94
N ARG A 150 -6.22 -0.52 2.08
CA ARG A 150 -5.25 0.59 2.13
C ARG A 150 -3.81 0.22 1.78
N TYR A 151 -3.46 -1.07 1.77
CA TYR A 151 -2.12 -1.60 1.48
C TYR A 151 -2.07 -2.39 0.16
N ARG A 152 -3.10 -2.30 -0.70
CA ARG A 152 -3.13 -2.91 -2.04
C ARG A 152 -2.36 -2.10 -3.09
N ASP A 153 -1.16 -1.65 -2.74
CA ASP A 153 -0.24 -0.90 -3.62
C ASP A 153 0.90 -1.78 -4.18
N PHE A 154 0.68 -3.09 -4.21
CA PHE A 154 1.61 -4.15 -4.67
C PHE A 154 2.89 -4.34 -3.85
N LYS A 155 3.27 -3.39 -2.98
CA LYS A 155 4.51 -3.46 -2.19
C LYS A 155 4.57 -4.69 -1.28
N VAL A 156 3.43 -5.07 -0.68
CA VAL A 156 3.36 -6.27 0.18
C VAL A 156 3.65 -7.54 -0.62
N GLY A 157 3.06 -7.70 -1.81
CA GLY A 157 3.34 -8.84 -2.67
C GLY A 157 4.79 -8.87 -3.18
N GLN A 158 5.36 -7.71 -3.51
CA GLN A 158 6.78 -7.62 -3.86
C GLN A 158 7.69 -7.99 -2.69
N TYR A 159 7.32 -7.59 -1.46
CA TYR A 159 8.03 -7.97 -0.26
C TYR A 159 8.01 -9.49 -0.08
N ILE A 160 6.83 -10.13 -0.09
CA ILE A 160 6.68 -11.59 0.08
C ILE A 160 7.43 -12.36 -1.01
N PHE A 161 7.20 -12.07 -2.29
CA PHE A 161 7.61 -12.95 -3.39
C PHE A 161 8.95 -12.60 -4.03
N ASN A 162 9.50 -11.42 -3.74
CA ASN A 162 10.77 -10.99 -4.33
C ASN A 162 11.84 -10.71 -3.28
N LYS A 163 11.50 -10.04 -2.16
CA LYS A 163 12.49 -9.71 -1.11
C LYS A 163 12.65 -10.85 -0.10
N GLU A 164 11.56 -11.47 0.32
CA GLU A 164 11.53 -12.56 1.30
C GLU A 164 11.46 -13.94 0.63
N LYS A 165 12.14 -14.09 -0.52
CA LYS A 165 12.28 -15.38 -1.18
C LYS A 165 13.00 -16.38 -0.29
N ASP A 166 14.03 -15.94 0.41
CA ASP A 166 14.82 -16.78 1.31
C ASP A 166 13.99 -17.35 2.46
N PHE A 167 13.02 -16.57 2.97
CA PHE A 167 12.04 -17.06 3.94
C PHE A 167 11.20 -18.21 3.39
N LEU A 168 10.77 -18.13 2.13
CA LEU A 168 9.96 -19.16 1.47
C LEU A 168 10.81 -20.41 1.15
N THR A 169 12.02 -20.23 0.61
CA THR A 169 12.91 -21.35 0.26
C THR A 169 13.41 -22.09 1.50
N ALA A 170 13.65 -21.39 2.61
CA ALA A 170 13.97 -21.99 3.91
C ALA A 170 12.86 -22.91 4.44
N ARG A 171 11.62 -22.77 3.94
CA ARG A 171 10.47 -23.63 4.24
C ARG A 171 10.22 -24.69 3.16
N ASN A 172 11.22 -24.97 2.32
CA ASN A 172 11.14 -25.91 1.19
C ASN A 172 10.06 -25.55 0.15
N ILE A 173 9.66 -24.28 0.07
CA ILE A 173 8.69 -23.84 -0.94
C ILE A 173 9.44 -23.60 -2.25
N ARG A 174 9.03 -24.33 -3.28
CA ARG A 174 9.54 -24.19 -4.65
C ARG A 174 8.56 -23.44 -5.54
N ARG A 175 7.26 -23.61 -5.30
CA ARG A 175 6.20 -22.99 -6.11
C ARG A 175 5.07 -22.52 -5.24
N ILE A 176 4.48 -21.39 -5.61
CA ILE A 176 3.23 -20.90 -5.04
C ILE A 176 2.13 -21.13 -6.05
N VAL A 177 1.07 -21.79 -5.60
CA VAL A 177 -0.02 -22.27 -6.46
C VAL A 177 -1.34 -21.72 -5.97
N TYR A 178 -2.05 -21.02 -6.85
CA TYR A 178 -3.46 -20.69 -6.70
C TYR A 178 -4.26 -21.63 -7.59
N THR A 179 -5.21 -22.37 -7.02
CA THR A 179 -5.95 -23.42 -7.72
C THR A 179 -7.12 -22.89 -8.55
N ASP A 180 -7.87 -21.93 -8.03
CA ASP A 180 -9.04 -21.35 -8.70
C ASP A 180 -9.27 -19.89 -8.26
N VAL A 181 -8.72 -18.95 -9.02
CA VAL A 181 -8.86 -17.51 -8.77
C VAL A 181 -10.07 -16.97 -9.54
N LYS A 182 -11.13 -16.61 -8.81
CA LYS A 182 -12.40 -16.12 -9.40
C LYS A 182 -12.45 -14.60 -9.57
N HIS A 183 -11.77 -13.86 -8.69
CA HIS A 183 -11.87 -12.40 -8.63
C HIS A 183 -10.87 -11.71 -9.58
N ARG A 184 -11.37 -10.91 -10.55
CA ARG A 184 -10.54 -10.24 -11.57
C ARG A 184 -9.43 -9.36 -10.98
N GLY A 185 -9.75 -8.55 -9.97
CA GLY A 185 -8.74 -7.72 -9.31
C GLY A 185 -7.63 -8.52 -8.61
N HIS A 186 -7.90 -9.79 -8.24
CA HIS A 186 -6.85 -10.66 -7.72
C HIS A 186 -5.99 -11.24 -8.85
N MET A 187 -6.57 -11.54 -10.00
CA MET A 187 -5.82 -11.96 -11.19
C MET A 187 -4.85 -10.87 -11.65
N ASP A 188 -5.29 -9.60 -11.66
CA ASP A 188 -4.42 -8.46 -12.00
C ASP A 188 -3.23 -8.35 -11.04
N TYR A 189 -3.49 -8.58 -9.73
CA TYR A 189 -2.45 -8.67 -8.72
C TYR A 189 -1.46 -9.81 -9.01
N LEU A 190 -1.95 -11.02 -9.29
CA LEU A 190 -1.10 -12.17 -9.57
C LEU A 190 -0.22 -11.93 -10.81
N LYS A 191 -0.80 -11.36 -11.87
CA LYS A 191 -0.06 -10.96 -13.07
C LYS A 191 1.02 -9.92 -12.75
N ALA A 192 0.68 -8.88 -11.97
CA ALA A 192 1.65 -7.87 -11.55
C ALA A 192 2.79 -8.46 -10.70
N MET A 193 2.51 -9.51 -9.94
CA MET A 193 3.50 -10.25 -9.14
C MET A 193 4.28 -11.30 -9.93
N GLY A 194 4.03 -11.46 -11.22
CA GLY A 194 4.76 -12.39 -12.10
C GLY A 194 4.28 -13.84 -12.02
N PHE A 195 3.05 -14.09 -11.57
CA PHE A 195 2.43 -15.40 -11.69
C PHE A 195 1.99 -15.65 -13.13
N ILE A 196 2.02 -16.91 -13.54
CA ILE A 196 1.62 -17.37 -14.87
C ILE A 196 0.40 -18.29 -14.71
N HIS A 197 -0.64 -18.07 -15.51
CA HIS A 197 -1.78 -18.98 -15.54
C HIS A 197 -1.46 -20.24 -16.34
N GLN A 198 -2.04 -21.38 -15.94
CA GLN A 198 -1.81 -22.64 -16.62
C GLN A 198 -2.67 -22.72 -17.90
N PRO A 199 -2.13 -23.20 -19.05
CA PRO A 199 -2.89 -23.31 -20.29
C PRO A 199 -4.15 -24.17 -20.17
N SER A 200 -4.10 -25.20 -19.30
CA SER A 200 -5.21 -26.12 -19.05
C SER A 200 -6.29 -25.58 -18.12
N ASN A 201 -5.99 -24.54 -17.32
CA ASN A 201 -6.96 -23.89 -16.45
C ASN A 201 -6.56 -22.41 -16.25
N PRO A 202 -7.25 -21.44 -16.86
CA PRO A 202 -6.89 -20.01 -16.77
C PRO A 202 -7.07 -19.42 -15.37
N ASN A 203 -7.83 -20.08 -14.48
CA ASN A 203 -7.98 -19.65 -13.09
C ASN A 203 -6.89 -20.22 -12.18
N ARG A 204 -6.05 -21.14 -12.68
CA ARG A 204 -4.93 -21.69 -11.93
C ARG A 204 -3.67 -20.88 -12.22
N TRP A 205 -3.09 -20.27 -11.19
CA TRP A 205 -1.90 -19.42 -11.30
C TRP A 205 -0.73 -20.01 -10.51
N VAL A 206 0.45 -19.99 -11.10
CA VAL A 206 1.68 -20.54 -10.50
C VAL A 206 2.82 -19.54 -10.61
N LYS A 207 3.61 -19.44 -9.54
CA LYS A 207 4.89 -18.73 -9.54
C LYS A 207 5.97 -19.62 -8.95
N GLU A 208 7.09 -19.73 -9.64
CA GLU A 208 8.28 -20.40 -9.11
C GLU A 208 9.05 -19.46 -8.18
N ILE A 209 9.52 -20.04 -7.08
CA ILE A 209 10.38 -19.38 -6.09
C ILE A 209 11.77 -19.96 -6.29
N ALA A 210 12.48 -19.38 -7.27
CA ALA A 210 13.91 -19.57 -7.47
C ALA A 210 14.71 -18.59 -6.61
#